data_AF-A0A392PZH1-F1
#
_entry.id   AF-A0A392PZH1-F1
#
_cell.length_a   1.000
_cell.length_b   1.000
_cell.length_c   1.000
_cell.angle_alpha   90.00
_cell.angle_beta   90.00
_cell.angle_gamma   90.00
#
_symmetry.space_group_name_H-M   'P 1'
#
loop_
_entity.id
_entity.type
_entity.pdbx_description
1 polymer ?
#
loop_
_entity_poly.entity_id
_entity_poly.type
_entity_poly.pdbx_seq_one_letter_code
_entity_poly.pdbx_strand_id
1 'polypeptide(L)' 'MNFQQRDQESLYEAYERFKLLKRKCPNHNIDVMEQMQIFTGGMKMQHRMLLDASVGGSIKNKSDEEVKELIE' A
#
# COMPACT_ATOMS: atom_id res chain seq x y z
N MET A 1 -5.45 6.18 -10.32
CA MET A 1 -4.33 6.60 -9.44
C MET A 1 -3.14 5.70 -9.75
N ASN A 2 -2.03 6.24 -10.26
CA ASN A 2 -0.84 5.43 -10.60
C ASN A 2 0.22 5.60 -9.52
N PHE A 3 0.29 4.64 -8.59
CA PHE A 3 1.30 4.60 -7.53
C PHE A 3 2.41 3.61 -7.91
N GLN A 4 3.66 4.00 -7.72
CA GLN A 4 4.82 3.11 -7.76
C GLN A 4 5.78 3.52 -6.65
N GLN A 5 6.30 2.57 -5.89
CA GLN A 5 7.33 2.78 -4.89
C GLN A 5 8.64 3.18 -5.59
N ARG A 6 9.30 4.24 -5.09
CA ARG A 6 10.57 4.72 -5.67
C ARG A 6 11.74 3.88 -5.20
N ASP A 7 12.89 4.02 -5.87
CA ASP A 7 14.01 3.12 -5.62
C ASP A 7 14.61 3.19 -4.23
N GLN A 8 14.64 4.39 -3.67
CA GLN A 8 15.25 4.69 -2.37
C GLN A 8 14.19 4.92 -1.28
N GLU A 9 12.91 4.70 -1.59
CA GLU A 9 11.82 4.83 -0.61
C GLU A 9 11.72 3.56 0.24
N SER A 10 11.76 3.75 1.56
CA SER A 10 11.32 2.75 2.52
C SER A 10 9.83 2.43 2.37
N LEU A 11 9.39 1.33 2.98
CA LEU A 11 7.98 0.94 3.01
C LEU A 11 7.09 2.01 3.66
N TYR A 12 7.59 2.58 4.76
CA TYR A 12 6.91 3.64 5.51
C TYR A 12 6.76 4.92 4.68
N GLU A 13 7.83 5.40 4.04
CA GLU A 13 7.77 6.59 3.18
C GLU A 13 6.82 6.40 1.98
N ALA A 14 6.83 5.19 1.40
CA ALA A 14 5.93 4.82 0.32
C ALA A 14 4.45 4.87 0.77
N TYR A 15 4.16 4.37 1.98
CA TYR A 15 2.81 4.39 2.56
C TYR A 15 2.34 5.81 2.90
N GLU A 16 3.19 6.65 3.51
CA GLU A 16 2.88 8.06 3.75
C GLU A 16 2.57 8.81 2.45
N ARG A 17 3.37 8.60 1.40
CA ARG A 17 3.12 9.20 0.08
C ARG A 17 1.81 8.71 -0.55
N PHE A 18 1.48 7.43 -0.37
CA PHE A 18 0.21 6.88 -0.80
C PHE A 18 -0.99 7.55 -0.09
N LYS A 19 -0.91 7.72 1.24
CA LYS A 19 -1.93 8.47 2.03
C LYS A 19 -2.10 9.90 1.54
N LEU A 20 -1.00 10.59 1.20
CA LEU A 20 -1.05 11.94 0.63
C LEU A 20 -1.71 11.97 -0.76
N LEU A 21 -1.41 10.99 -1.62
CA LEU A 21 -2.06 10.86 -2.93
C LEU A 21 -3.57 10.63 -2.78
N LYS A 22 -4.00 9.80 -1.81
CA LYS A 22 -5.41 9.57 -1.50
C LYS A 22 -6.12 10.88 -1.14
N ARG A 23 -5.52 11.69 -0.25
CA ARG A 23 -6.06 13.00 0.15
C ARG A 23 -6.18 14.00 -1.01
N LYS A 24 -5.29 13.93 -2.01
CA LYS A 24 -5.30 14.80 -3.20
C LYS A 24 -6.34 14.38 -4.25
N CYS A 25 -6.92 13.18 -4.14
CA CYS A 25 -7.96 12.68 -5.04
C CYS A 25 -9.29 12.39 -4.29
N PRO A 26 -9.89 13.38 -3.61
CA PRO A 26 -11.03 13.17 -2.71
C PRO A 26 -12.32 12.71 -3.41
N ASN A 27 -12.40 12.80 -4.75
CA ASN A 27 -13.64 12.63 -5.52
C ASN A 27 -13.79 11.27 -6.22
N HIS A 28 -12.86 10.34 -6.04
CA HIS A 28 -13.01 8.99 -6.57
C HIS A 28 -13.55 8.08 -5.47
N ASN A 29 -14.77 7.55 -5.64
CA ASN A 29 -15.35 6.51 -4.79
C ASN A 29 -14.64 5.16 -4.99
N ILE A 30 -13.32 5.14 -4.82
CA ILE A 30 -12.49 3.93 -4.89
C ILE A 30 -12.68 3.22 -3.54
N ASP A 31 -13.17 1.99 -3.61
CA ASP A 31 -13.30 1.10 -2.46
C ASP A 31 -11.93 0.86 -1.78
N VAL A 32 -11.94 0.59 -0.48
CA VAL A 32 -10.74 0.27 0.31
C VAL A 32 -9.96 -0.88 -0.34
N MET A 33 -10.63 -1.89 -0.87
CA MET A 33 -9.95 -3.00 -1.54
C MET A 33 -9.20 -2.54 -2.80
N GLU A 34 -9.81 -1.66 -3.60
CA GLU A 34 -9.19 -1.12 -4.80
C GLU A 34 -8.00 -0.19 -4.44
N GLN A 35 -8.10 0.59 -3.37
CA GLN A 35 -6.97 1.37 -2.84
C GLN A 35 -5.80 0.46 -2.46
N MET A 36 -6.08 -0.65 -1.78
CA MET A 36 -5.06 -1.60 -1.38
C MET A 36 -4.42 -2.31 -2.57
N GLN A 37 -5.20 -2.63 -3.61
CA GLN A 37 -4.66 -3.19 -4.86
C GLN A 37 -3.74 -2.19 -5.57
N ILE A 38 -4.06 -0.89 -5.55
CA ILE A 38 -3.20 0.16 -6.13
C ILE A 38 -1.90 0.29 -5.33
N PHE A 39 -1.98 0.37 -4.00
CA PHE A 39 -0.80 0.49 -3.14
C PHE A 39 0.12 -0.72 -3.30
N THR A 40 -0.41 -1.91 -3.03
CA THR A 40 0.34 -3.16 -3.09
C THR A 40 0.84 -3.43 -4.50
N GLY A 41 0.06 -3.11 -5.54
CA GLY A 41 0.43 -3.23 -6.95
C GLY A 41 1.62 -2.36 -7.35
N GLY A 42 1.73 -1.16 -6.79
CA GLY A 42 2.84 -0.24 -6.99
C GLY A 42 4.08 -0.50 -6.12
N MET A 43 3.99 -1.35 -5.09
CA MET A 43 5.12 -1.68 -4.23
C MET A 43 6.21 -2.51 -4.95
N LYS A 44 7.45 -2.37 -4.46
CA LYS A 44 8.54 -3.27 -4.84
C LYS A 44 8.20 -4.71 -4.44
N MET A 45 8.56 -5.66 -5.32
CA MET A 45 8.30 -7.08 -5.12
C MET A 45 8.86 -7.58 -3.79
N GLN A 46 10.08 -7.18 -3.43
CA GLN A 46 10.73 -7.59 -2.18
C GLN A 46 9.94 -7.16 -0.94
N HIS A 47 9.45 -5.92 -0.90
CA HIS A 47 8.64 -5.45 0.22
C HIS A 47 7.26 -6.12 0.27
N ARG A 48 6.66 -6.41 -0.90
CA ARG A 48 5.40 -7.16 -0.95
C ARG A 48 5.57 -8.56 -0.39
N MET A 49 6.63 -9.27 -0.80
CA MET A 49 6.93 -10.61 -0.28
C MET A 49 7.18 -10.62 1.23
N LEU A 50 7.85 -9.59 1.76
CA LEU A 50 8.05 -9.45 3.20
C LEU A 50 6.72 -9.33 3.94
N LEU A 51 5.82 -8.47 3.45
CA LEU A 51 4.49 -8.32 4.04
C LEU A 51 3.65 -9.59 3.91
N ASP A 52 3.69 -10.25 2.74
CA ASP A 52 2.97 -11.50 2.50
C ASP A 52 3.41 -12.59 3.50
N ALA A 53 4.71 -12.68 3.76
CA ALA A 53 5.28 -13.61 4.75
C ALA A 53 4.83 -13.27 6.19
N SER A 54 4.83 -11.98 6.56
CA SER A 54 4.41 -11.51 7.89
C SER A 54 2.94 -11.80 8.20
N VAL A 55 2.08 -11.78 7.18
CA VAL A 55 0.62 -12.05 7.36
C VAL A 55 0.23 -13.50 7.06
N GLY A 56 1.18 -14.35 6.68
CA GLY A 56 0.92 -15.74 6.30
C GLY A 56 0.00 -15.89 5.07
N GLY A 57 0.00 -14.91 4.17
CA GLY A 57 -0.96 -14.83 3.06
C GLY A 57 -0.73 -13.60 2.18
N SER A 58 -1.68 -13.29 1.29
CA SER A 58 -1.56 -12.12 0.41
C SER A 58 -1.95 -10.83 1.14
N ILE A 59 -1.02 -9.87 1.22
CA ILE A 59 -1.25 -8.52 1.76
C ILE A 59 -2.35 -7.75 1.01
N LYS A 60 -2.66 -8.15 -0.22
CA LYS A 60 -3.74 -7.55 -1.02
C LYS A 60 -5.14 -7.80 -0.46
N ASN A 61 -5.27 -8.79 0.43
CA ASN A 61 -6.54 -9.19 1.04
C ASN A 61 -6.75 -8.54 2.41
N LYS A 62 -5.82 -7.66 2.82
CA LYS A 62 -5.79 -7.02 4.14
C LYS A 62 -6.40 -5.63 4.10
N SER A 63 -6.98 -5.18 5.22
CA SER A 63 -7.54 -3.83 5.33
C SER A 63 -6.43 -2.77 5.40
N ASP A 64 -6.77 -1.49 5.19
CA ASP A 64 -5.81 -0.37 5.33
C ASP A 64 -5.23 -0.34 6.75
N GLU A 65 -6.03 -0.69 7.76
CA GLU A 65 -5.60 -0.79 9.16
C GLU A 65 -4.61 -1.93 9.40
N GLU A 66 -4.88 -3.13 8.88
CA GLU A 66 -3.94 -4.26 9.00
C GLU A 66 -2.62 -3.96 8.29
N VAL A 67 -2.66 -3.33 7.11
CA VAL A 67 -1.43 -2.92 6.40
C VAL A 67 -0.69 -1.83 7.16
N LYS A 68 -1.41 -0.89 7.76
CA LYS A 68 -0.81 0.17 8.59
C LYS A 68 -0.04 -0.43 9.77
N GLU A 69 -0.62 -1.39 10.50
CA GLU A 69 0.04 -2.06 11.64
C GLU A 69 1.31 -2.83 11.26
N LEU A 70 1.47 -3.20 9.99
CA LEU A 70 2.66 -3.91 9.49
C LEU A 70 3.76 -2.96 8.99
N ILE A 71 3.40 -1.71 8.71
CA ILE A 71 4.31 -0.69 8.15
C ILE A 71 4.80 0.29 9.22
N GLU A 72 3.97 0.58 10.24
CA GLU A 72 4.31 1.40 11.43
C GLU A 72 5.00 0.56 12.51
#